data_AF-A0A6L4WUV2-F1
#
_entry.id   AF-A0A6L4WUV2-F1
#
_cell.length_a   1.000
_cell.length_b   1.000
_cell.length_c   1.000
_cell.angle_alpha   90.00
_cell.angle_beta   90.00
_cell.angle_gamma   90.00
#
_symmetry.space_group_name_H-M   'P 1'
#
loop_
_entity.id
_entity.type
_entity.pdbx_description
1 polymer ?
#
loop_
_entity_poly.entity_id
_entity_poly.type
_entity_poly.pdbx_seq_one_letter_code
_entity_poly.pdbx_strand_id
1 'polypeptide(L)'
;MLKKLLVLFTALILSTSLLNAQDNKMFQTVKPSEATLVKTDSSKSFCNVCGMHLTKFYKTSHATTFKNEKKEQYCSIRCQAHIHNDHADKIKQIEVVDTKSLKLIDAKKATYVVGSSKKGTMSAISKYAFEKKEDALSFQKNFGGEIHSFEETLKIAKDSLSKDTMATTKKRMMMAKKGKKIYSSMCKQDKFPEFNSVGESKQYIIDNNLCKTLKPKMQQAVAIYLYDPVLAANKDKMIKVAKDTKCPVCGMFVSKYPKWVAQIEVKQKHSHYFDGVKDMMKFYFNPSKFKHTHKTQDISKMLVTDYYSLNAINAKSAYYVMGSNIYGPMGEELIPFKTKKEAEDFSKSHFGKKVLKFEEIKEEFLY
;
A
#
# COMPACT_ATOMS: atom_id res chain seq x y z
N MET A 1 -42.71 -42.02 68.20
CA MET A 1 -42.06 -43.35 68.23
C MET A 1 -41.25 -43.54 66.95
N LEU A 2 -40.01 -43.98 67.12
CA LEU A 2 -39.02 -44.43 66.14
C LEU A 2 -39.58 -45.31 64.98
N LYS A 3 -39.17 -45.06 63.73
CA LYS A 3 -38.29 -45.97 62.92
C LYS A 3 -38.22 -45.62 61.42
N LYS A 4 -36.97 -45.46 60.95
CA LYS A 4 -36.30 -46.04 59.75
C LYS A 4 -36.99 -45.88 58.37
N LEU A 5 -36.37 -45.13 57.44
CA LEU A 5 -35.29 -45.54 56.51
C LEU A 5 -35.85 -46.12 55.19
N LEU A 6 -35.77 -45.38 54.08
CA LEU A 6 -35.26 -45.94 52.82
C LEU A 6 -34.83 -44.83 51.85
N VAL A 7 -33.56 -44.90 51.48
CA VAL A 7 -32.90 -44.20 50.38
C VAL A 7 -33.35 -44.82 49.06
N LEU A 8 -33.62 -44.03 48.01
CA LEU A 8 -33.25 -44.44 46.65
C LEU A 8 -33.08 -43.23 45.71
N PHE A 9 -31.95 -43.27 45.01
CA PHE A 9 -31.42 -42.37 43.98
C PHE A 9 -32.42 -42.00 42.89
N THR A 10 -32.49 -40.70 42.56
CA THR A 10 -32.67 -40.24 41.17
C THR A 10 -31.67 -39.11 40.88
N ALA A 11 -30.49 -39.50 40.41
CA ALA A 11 -29.56 -38.60 39.76
C ALA A 11 -30.19 -38.17 38.42
N LEU A 12 -30.83 -36.99 38.41
CA LEU A 12 -31.36 -36.40 37.20
C LEU A 12 -30.18 -35.81 36.42
N ILE A 13 -29.91 -36.45 35.28
CA ILE A 13 -28.88 -36.16 34.30
C ILE A 13 -28.98 -34.69 33.88
N LEU A 14 -28.10 -33.85 34.44
CA LEU A 14 -27.82 -32.51 33.93
C LEU A 14 -26.97 -32.72 32.66
N SER A 15 -27.64 -32.98 31.54
CA SER A 15 -27.00 -33.09 30.23
C SER A 15 -26.29 -31.78 29.93
N THR A 16 -24.96 -31.83 30.01
CA THR A 16 -24.04 -30.78 29.62
C THR A 16 -24.19 -30.49 28.13
N SER A 17 -25.04 -29.52 27.77
CA SER A 17 -24.90 -28.80 26.52
C SER A 17 -23.67 -27.90 26.62
N LEU A 18 -22.48 -28.51 26.56
CA LEU A 18 -21.25 -27.85 26.16
C LEU A 18 -21.42 -27.45 24.69
N LEU A 19 -22.18 -26.38 24.47
CA LEU A 19 -22.09 -25.62 23.24
C LEU A 19 -20.64 -25.14 23.17
N ASN A 20 -19.88 -25.79 22.28
CA ASN A 20 -18.56 -25.35 21.86
C ASN A 20 -18.62 -23.87 21.48
N ALA A 21 -18.20 -23.00 22.38
CA ALA A 21 -17.76 -21.66 22.05
C ALA A 21 -16.43 -21.78 21.28
N GLN A 22 -16.48 -22.34 20.07
CA GLN A 22 -15.41 -22.12 19.11
C GLN A 22 -15.51 -20.65 18.70
N ASP A 23 -14.58 -19.86 19.24
CA ASP A 23 -14.32 -18.48 18.86
C ASP A 23 -14.60 -18.22 17.38
N ASN A 24 -15.23 -17.07 17.11
CA ASN A 24 -15.47 -16.42 15.82
C ASN A 24 -14.19 -16.23 14.97
N LYS A 25 -13.47 -17.31 14.67
CA LYS A 25 -12.21 -17.32 13.94
C LYS A 25 -12.51 -17.42 12.46
N MET A 26 -11.98 -16.47 11.71
CA MET A 26 -12.07 -16.44 10.26
C MET A 26 -11.55 -17.76 9.67
N PHE A 27 -12.30 -18.36 8.74
CA PHE A 27 -11.97 -19.66 8.12
C PHE A 27 -10.53 -19.71 7.55
N GLN A 28 -10.03 -18.57 7.05
CA GLN A 28 -8.71 -18.43 6.42
C GLN A 28 -7.55 -18.38 7.42
N THR A 29 -7.82 -18.16 8.71
CA THR A 29 -6.79 -17.94 9.73
C THR A 29 -6.22 -19.26 10.24
N VAL A 30 -4.89 -19.35 10.30
CA VAL A 30 -4.14 -20.48 10.86
C VAL A 30 -3.24 -20.00 12.02
N LYS A 31 -2.72 -20.93 12.82
CA LYS A 31 -1.67 -20.61 13.80
C LYS A 31 -0.36 -20.30 13.07
N PRO A 32 0.50 -19.41 13.59
CA PRO A 32 1.80 -19.13 12.96
C PRO A 32 2.66 -20.38 12.73
N SER A 33 2.61 -21.36 13.63
CA SER A 33 3.35 -22.63 13.52
C SER A 33 2.86 -23.55 12.39
N GLU A 34 1.66 -23.30 11.86
CA GLU A 34 1.06 -24.08 10.76
C GLU A 34 1.29 -23.41 9.39
N ALA A 35 1.87 -22.20 9.38
CA ALA A 35 2.03 -21.40 8.19
C ALA A 35 3.47 -21.42 7.68
N THR A 36 3.65 -21.74 6.41
CA THR A 36 4.91 -21.56 5.68
C THR A 36 4.91 -20.18 5.04
N LEU A 37 5.68 -19.26 5.61
CA LEU A 37 5.89 -17.92 5.05
C LEU A 37 7.21 -17.88 4.25
N VAL A 38 7.13 -17.65 2.94
CA VAL A 38 8.31 -17.76 2.04
C VAL A 38 9.15 -16.49 1.96
N LYS A 39 8.62 -15.38 2.49
CA LYS A 39 9.28 -14.07 2.45
C LYS A 39 10.40 -14.01 3.49
N THR A 40 11.53 -13.44 3.10
CA THR A 40 12.69 -13.22 3.97
C THR A 40 12.94 -11.74 4.27
N ASP A 41 12.26 -10.83 3.57
CA ASP A 41 12.36 -9.39 3.79
C ASP A 41 11.73 -8.94 5.12
N SER A 42 11.91 -7.65 5.46
CA SER A 42 11.37 -7.06 6.69
C SER A 42 9.87 -7.30 6.83
N SER A 43 9.12 -7.27 5.74
CA SER A 43 7.68 -7.45 5.71
C SER A 43 7.22 -8.91 5.70
N LYS A 44 8.05 -9.87 6.14
CA LYS A 44 7.77 -11.33 6.07
C LYS A 44 6.41 -11.78 6.60
N SER A 45 5.81 -11.07 7.56
CA SER A 45 4.50 -11.40 8.13
C SER A 45 3.31 -10.75 7.40
N PHE A 46 3.56 -9.84 6.45
CA PHE A 46 2.53 -9.02 5.80
C PHE A 46 2.56 -9.13 4.27
N CYS A 47 1.38 -9.08 3.65
CA CYS A 47 1.26 -8.99 2.20
C CYS A 47 1.70 -7.61 1.72
N ASN A 48 2.67 -7.55 0.80
CA ASN A 48 3.20 -6.28 0.26
C ASN A 48 2.17 -5.47 -0.54
N VAL A 49 1.17 -6.12 -1.12
CA VAL A 49 0.10 -5.45 -1.88
C VAL A 49 -0.92 -4.75 -0.97
N CYS A 50 -1.26 -5.32 0.19
CA CYS A 50 -2.39 -4.84 1.01
C CYS A 50 -2.14 -4.66 2.51
N GLY A 51 -1.00 -5.09 3.04
CA GLY A 51 -0.67 -5.03 4.46
C GLY A 51 -1.44 -6.01 5.35
N MET A 52 -2.23 -6.93 4.77
CA MET A 52 -2.88 -7.99 5.52
C MET A 52 -1.85 -8.97 6.09
N HIS A 53 -2.08 -9.43 7.32
CA HIS A 53 -1.21 -10.40 7.98
C HIS A 53 -1.38 -11.78 7.34
N LEU A 54 -0.28 -12.38 6.86
CA LEU A 54 -0.35 -13.58 6.01
C LEU A 54 -1.00 -14.77 6.73
N THR A 55 -0.69 -15.00 8.00
CA THR A 55 -1.30 -16.13 8.77
C THR A 55 -2.81 -15.97 9.00
N LYS A 56 -3.35 -14.73 8.96
CA LYS A 56 -4.80 -14.49 9.12
C LYS A 56 -5.59 -14.83 7.86
N PHE A 57 -4.92 -14.81 6.70
CA PHE A 57 -5.51 -15.04 5.38
C PHE A 57 -4.79 -16.17 4.64
N TYR A 58 -4.25 -17.13 5.39
CA TYR A 58 -3.28 -18.09 4.89
C TYR A 58 -3.91 -19.09 3.90
N LYS A 59 -5.14 -19.56 4.15
CA LYS A 59 -5.82 -20.51 3.26
C LYS A 59 -6.23 -19.95 1.89
N THR A 60 -6.03 -18.65 1.66
CA THR A 60 -6.21 -18.03 0.34
C THR A 60 -4.88 -17.58 -0.26
N SER A 61 -3.77 -17.81 0.45
CA SER A 61 -2.46 -17.23 0.15
C SER A 61 -1.82 -17.86 -1.08
N HIS A 62 -1.10 -17.02 -1.83
CA HIS A 62 -0.30 -17.43 -2.98
C HIS A 62 1.12 -16.94 -2.77
N ALA A 63 2.11 -17.73 -3.17
CA ALA A 63 3.52 -17.37 -3.18
C ALA A 63 4.01 -17.27 -4.62
N THR A 64 4.89 -16.29 -4.88
CA THR A 64 5.54 -16.11 -6.17
C THR A 64 7.04 -16.21 -5.97
N THR A 65 7.68 -17.05 -6.78
CA THR A 65 9.13 -17.00 -6.99
C THR A 65 9.38 -16.28 -8.31
N PHE A 66 10.16 -15.20 -8.27
CA PHE A 66 10.57 -14.45 -9.46
C PHE A 66 11.81 -15.07 -10.10
N LYS A 67 12.11 -14.69 -11.35
CA LYS A 67 13.29 -15.17 -12.11
C LYS A 67 14.64 -14.84 -11.45
N ASN A 68 14.69 -13.86 -10.56
CA ASN A 68 15.86 -13.52 -9.75
C ASN A 68 15.88 -14.26 -8.39
N GLU A 69 15.10 -15.34 -8.25
CA GLU A 69 14.92 -16.14 -7.04
C GLU A 69 14.30 -15.40 -5.83
N LYS A 70 13.96 -14.11 -5.96
CA LYS A 70 13.22 -13.40 -4.92
C LYS A 70 11.85 -14.08 -4.73
N LYS A 71 11.47 -14.30 -3.46
CA LYS A 71 10.17 -14.84 -3.08
C LYS A 71 9.28 -13.77 -2.47
N GLU A 72 8.04 -13.74 -2.91
CA GLU A 72 6.97 -12.91 -2.34
C GLU A 72 5.77 -13.77 -1.98
N GLN A 73 4.97 -13.30 -1.02
CA GLN A 73 3.75 -13.98 -0.62
C GLN A 73 2.61 -12.98 -0.42
N TYR A 74 1.45 -13.37 -0.94
CA TYR A 74 0.26 -12.56 -1.02
C TYR A 74 -0.88 -13.24 -0.27
N CYS A 75 -1.77 -12.43 0.30
CA CYS A 75 -2.89 -12.95 1.09
C CYS A 75 -3.99 -13.64 0.25
N SER A 76 -4.00 -13.43 -1.06
CA SER A 76 -5.06 -13.88 -1.96
C SER A 76 -4.59 -13.95 -3.41
N ILE A 77 -5.27 -14.75 -4.23
CA ILE A 77 -5.07 -14.72 -5.69
C ILE A 77 -5.42 -13.35 -6.29
N ARG A 78 -6.28 -12.55 -5.65
CA ARG A 78 -6.52 -11.16 -6.08
C ARG A 78 -5.24 -10.32 -5.99
N CYS A 79 -4.49 -10.46 -4.90
CA CYS A 79 -3.21 -9.77 -4.75
C CYS A 79 -2.14 -10.35 -5.69
N GLN A 80 -2.15 -11.67 -5.92
CA GLN A 80 -1.32 -12.31 -6.95
C GLN A 80 -1.63 -11.76 -8.35
N ALA A 81 -2.92 -11.64 -8.70
CA ALA A 81 -3.37 -11.15 -10.00
C ALA A 81 -2.92 -9.71 -10.24
N HIS A 82 -2.94 -8.85 -9.21
CA HIS A 82 -2.42 -7.49 -9.31
C HIS A 82 -0.94 -7.46 -9.72
N ILE A 83 -0.10 -8.30 -9.09
CA ILE A 83 1.32 -8.41 -9.44
C ILE A 83 1.51 -9.06 -10.82
N HIS A 84 0.75 -10.10 -11.12
CA HIS A 84 0.80 -10.78 -12.41
C HIS A 84 0.44 -9.83 -13.56
N ASN A 85 -0.47 -8.87 -13.35
CA ASN A 85 -0.89 -7.94 -14.40
C ASN A 85 0.28 -7.11 -14.94
N ASP A 86 1.22 -6.75 -14.07
CA ASP A 86 2.30 -5.82 -14.40
C ASP A 86 3.68 -6.52 -14.54
N HIS A 87 3.79 -7.77 -14.07
CA HIS A 87 5.07 -8.48 -13.94
C HIS A 87 5.03 -9.97 -14.33
N ALA A 88 4.06 -10.39 -15.16
CA ALA A 88 3.92 -11.79 -15.59
C ALA A 88 5.23 -12.39 -16.14
N ASP A 89 5.95 -11.62 -16.95
CA ASP A 89 7.20 -11.99 -17.61
C ASP A 89 8.37 -12.22 -16.63
N LYS A 90 8.27 -11.71 -15.40
CA LYS A 90 9.29 -11.83 -14.36
C LYS A 90 9.03 -12.99 -13.39
N ILE A 91 7.87 -13.63 -13.46
CA ILE A 91 7.47 -14.72 -12.58
C ILE A 91 8.06 -16.04 -13.08
N LYS A 92 8.76 -16.76 -12.20
CA LYS A 92 9.29 -18.11 -12.46
C LYS A 92 8.26 -19.18 -12.07
N GLN A 93 7.66 -19.04 -10.88
CA GLN A 93 6.71 -20.01 -10.34
C GLN A 93 5.67 -19.32 -9.45
N ILE A 94 4.46 -19.86 -9.45
CA ILE A 94 3.41 -19.49 -8.50
C ILE A 94 3.02 -20.75 -7.73
N GLU A 95 3.00 -20.64 -6.42
CA GLU A 95 2.50 -21.65 -5.50
C GLU A 95 1.26 -21.13 -4.79
N VAL A 96 0.40 -22.03 -4.36
CA VAL A 96 -0.81 -21.71 -3.59
C VAL A 96 -0.85 -22.55 -2.32
N VAL A 97 -1.44 -22.01 -1.26
CA VAL A 97 -1.71 -22.78 -0.05
C VAL A 97 -2.89 -23.72 -0.31
N ASP A 98 -2.66 -25.03 -0.19
CA ASP A 98 -3.71 -26.03 -0.14
C ASP A 98 -4.59 -25.80 1.09
N THR A 99 -5.89 -25.65 0.88
CA THR A 99 -6.85 -25.23 1.91
C THR A 99 -6.97 -26.24 3.05
N LYS A 100 -6.70 -27.53 2.78
CA LYS A 100 -6.86 -28.62 3.74
C LYS A 100 -5.57 -28.93 4.50
N SER A 101 -4.47 -29.20 3.79
CA SER A 101 -3.18 -29.60 4.32
C SER A 101 -2.29 -28.42 4.75
N LEU A 102 -2.62 -27.19 4.30
CA LEU A 102 -1.87 -25.96 4.57
C LEU A 102 -0.48 -25.88 3.92
N LYS A 103 -0.13 -26.86 3.07
CA LYS A 103 1.13 -26.89 2.32
C LYS A 103 1.07 -25.95 1.11
N LEU A 104 2.22 -25.43 0.71
CA LEU A 104 2.38 -24.77 -0.58
C LEU A 104 2.48 -25.84 -1.67
N ILE A 105 1.66 -25.69 -2.70
CA ILE A 105 1.59 -26.58 -3.87
C ILE A 105 1.71 -25.76 -5.15
N ASP A 106 2.11 -26.41 -6.25
CA ASP A 106 2.12 -25.78 -7.58
C ASP A 106 0.72 -25.26 -7.93
N ALA A 107 0.60 -23.94 -8.08
CA ALA A 107 -0.69 -23.30 -8.29
C ALA A 107 -1.37 -23.80 -9.57
N LYS A 108 -0.60 -24.10 -10.62
CA LYS A 108 -1.12 -24.56 -11.92
C LYS A 108 -1.73 -25.96 -11.86
N LYS A 109 -1.34 -26.77 -10.87
CA LYS A 109 -1.85 -28.13 -10.67
C LYS A 109 -3.02 -28.19 -9.69
N ALA A 110 -3.30 -27.08 -8.99
CA ALA A 110 -4.35 -27.04 -7.98
C ALA A 110 -5.75 -26.95 -8.60
N THR A 111 -6.72 -27.56 -7.92
CA THR A 111 -8.15 -27.42 -8.21
C THR A 111 -8.73 -26.29 -7.34
N TYR A 112 -9.39 -25.30 -7.94
CA TYR A 112 -9.95 -24.17 -7.21
C TYR A 112 -11.45 -24.31 -7.04
N VAL A 113 -11.95 -24.02 -5.83
CA VAL A 113 -13.38 -23.76 -5.59
C VAL A 113 -13.60 -22.25 -5.55
N VAL A 114 -14.37 -21.74 -6.50
CA VAL A 114 -14.65 -20.31 -6.69
C VAL A 114 -16.10 -20.00 -6.33
N GLY A 115 -16.34 -18.97 -5.52
CA GLY A 115 -17.68 -18.50 -5.17
C GLY A 115 -18.40 -19.33 -4.10
N SER A 116 -17.66 -20.00 -3.21
CA SER A 116 -18.26 -20.67 -2.05
C SER A 116 -18.79 -19.68 -1.01
N SER A 117 -19.64 -20.18 -0.11
CA SER A 117 -20.16 -19.45 1.06
C SER A 117 -19.09 -19.03 2.08
N LYS A 118 -17.88 -19.61 2.02
CA LYS A 118 -16.74 -19.11 2.81
C LYS A 118 -16.22 -17.82 2.19
N LYS A 119 -16.08 -16.76 3.02
CA LYS A 119 -15.69 -15.43 2.54
C LYS A 119 -14.36 -15.45 1.77
N GLY A 120 -14.24 -14.67 0.71
CA GLY A 120 -12.96 -14.46 0.04
C GLY A 120 -12.02 -13.53 0.81
N THR A 121 -10.78 -13.43 0.33
CA THR A 121 -9.81 -12.42 0.79
C THR A 121 -9.65 -11.37 -0.31
N MET A 122 -9.82 -10.09 0.04
CA MET A 122 -9.67 -8.93 -0.85
C MET A 122 -10.52 -8.94 -2.14
N SER A 123 -11.53 -9.81 -2.22
CA SER A 123 -12.47 -9.92 -3.34
C SER A 123 -13.84 -10.37 -2.84
N ALA A 124 -14.90 -10.06 -3.58
CA ALA A 124 -16.27 -10.48 -3.24
C ALA A 124 -16.48 -11.99 -3.47
N ILE A 125 -15.86 -12.54 -4.52
CA ILE A 125 -15.97 -13.95 -4.91
C ILE A 125 -14.78 -14.71 -4.32
N SER A 126 -15.06 -15.65 -3.41
CA SER A 126 -14.05 -16.48 -2.76
C SER A 126 -13.34 -17.41 -3.74
N LYS A 127 -12.09 -17.77 -3.43
CA LYS A 127 -11.22 -18.59 -4.28
C LYS A 127 -10.31 -19.41 -3.34
N TYR A 128 -10.57 -20.70 -3.24
CA TYR A 128 -9.83 -21.63 -2.37
C TYR A 128 -9.22 -22.74 -3.21
N ALA A 129 -7.94 -23.03 -3.00
CA ALA A 129 -7.22 -24.04 -3.77
C ALA A 129 -7.10 -25.35 -3.01
N PHE A 130 -7.09 -26.44 -3.76
CA PHE A 130 -6.93 -27.79 -3.26
C PHE A 130 -5.94 -28.57 -4.12
N GLU A 131 -5.05 -29.31 -3.48
CA GLU A 131 -4.12 -30.23 -4.16
C GLU A 131 -4.89 -31.39 -4.82
N LYS A 132 -5.85 -31.96 -4.08
CA LYS A 132 -6.66 -33.10 -4.50
C LYS A 132 -8.04 -32.65 -4.95
N LYS A 133 -8.47 -33.15 -6.12
CA LYS A 133 -9.80 -32.84 -6.68
C LYS A 133 -10.93 -33.30 -5.75
N GLU A 134 -10.74 -34.41 -5.04
CA GLU A 134 -11.71 -34.97 -4.10
C GLU A 134 -11.96 -34.01 -2.92
N ASP A 135 -10.91 -33.33 -2.45
CA ASP A 135 -11.00 -32.34 -1.38
C ASP A 135 -11.72 -31.08 -1.84
N ALA A 136 -11.50 -30.64 -3.09
CA ALA A 136 -12.25 -29.55 -3.70
C ALA A 136 -13.75 -29.90 -3.84
N LEU A 137 -14.08 -31.11 -4.30
CA LEU A 137 -15.47 -31.58 -4.42
C LEU A 137 -16.16 -31.69 -3.06
N SER A 138 -15.45 -32.17 -2.03
CA SER A 138 -15.97 -32.20 -0.66
C SER A 138 -16.23 -30.79 -0.12
N PHE A 139 -15.31 -29.86 -0.37
CA PHE A 139 -15.50 -28.46 0.02
C PHE A 139 -16.67 -27.81 -0.74
N GLN A 140 -16.77 -28.05 -2.05
CA GLN A 140 -17.88 -27.59 -2.90
C GLN A 140 -19.22 -28.13 -2.40
N LYS A 141 -19.31 -29.42 -2.06
CA LYS A 141 -20.54 -30.01 -1.52
C LYS A 141 -21.00 -29.32 -0.22
N ASN A 142 -20.05 -28.96 0.64
CA ASN A 142 -20.36 -28.37 1.94
C ASN A 142 -20.60 -26.85 1.89
N PHE A 143 -19.98 -26.13 0.94
CA PHE A 143 -19.98 -24.67 0.94
C PHE A 143 -20.45 -24.04 -0.38
N GLY A 144 -20.78 -24.84 -1.39
CA GLY A 144 -21.09 -24.39 -2.74
C GLY A 144 -19.86 -23.89 -3.50
N GLY A 145 -20.12 -23.22 -4.62
CA GLY A 145 -19.12 -22.70 -5.54
C GLY A 145 -18.91 -23.61 -6.76
N GLU A 146 -18.02 -23.18 -7.64
CA GLU A 146 -17.70 -23.86 -8.89
C GLU A 146 -16.24 -24.31 -8.90
N ILE A 147 -15.96 -25.39 -9.63
CA ILE A 147 -14.61 -25.91 -9.79
C ILE A 147 -13.94 -25.25 -11.01
N HIS A 148 -12.76 -24.71 -10.80
CA HIS A 148 -11.96 -24.01 -11.81
C HIS A 148 -10.50 -24.46 -11.75
N SER A 149 -9.79 -24.34 -12.87
CA SER A 149 -8.33 -24.40 -12.95
C SER A 149 -7.67 -23.12 -12.41
N PHE A 150 -6.34 -23.11 -12.32
CA PHE A 150 -5.60 -21.90 -11.96
C PHE A 150 -5.78 -20.78 -12.98
N GLU A 151 -5.68 -21.09 -14.26
CA GLU A 151 -5.76 -20.15 -15.37
C GLU A 151 -7.12 -19.45 -15.40
N GLU A 152 -8.20 -20.22 -15.24
CA GLU A 152 -9.57 -19.69 -15.13
C GLU A 152 -9.74 -18.84 -13.87
N THR A 153 -9.25 -19.32 -12.73
CA THR A 153 -9.36 -18.59 -11.45
C THR A 153 -8.56 -17.28 -11.46
N LEU A 154 -7.38 -17.29 -12.07
CA LEU A 154 -6.54 -16.10 -12.26
C LEU A 154 -7.23 -15.12 -13.21
N LYS A 155 -7.87 -15.60 -14.29
CA LYS A 155 -8.67 -14.76 -15.19
C LYS A 155 -9.83 -14.11 -14.45
N ILE A 156 -10.61 -14.88 -13.68
CA ILE A 156 -11.71 -14.35 -12.84
C ILE A 156 -11.18 -13.28 -11.87
N ALA A 157 -10.02 -13.51 -11.26
CA ALA A 157 -9.40 -12.55 -10.37
C ALA A 157 -8.98 -11.26 -11.10
N LYS A 158 -8.40 -11.38 -12.31
CA LYS A 158 -8.01 -10.24 -13.15
C LYS A 158 -9.23 -9.43 -13.62
N ASP A 159 -10.27 -10.11 -14.08
CA ASP A 159 -11.50 -9.47 -14.56
C ASP A 159 -12.18 -8.66 -13.44
N SER A 160 -12.08 -9.11 -12.18
CA SER A 160 -12.60 -8.36 -11.02
C SER A 160 -11.65 -7.28 -10.47
N LEU A 161 -10.37 -7.23 -10.90
CA LEU A 161 -9.35 -6.35 -10.31
C LEU A 161 -9.73 -4.88 -10.36
N SER A 162 -10.27 -4.39 -11.47
CA SER A 162 -10.62 -2.97 -11.63
C SER A 162 -11.65 -2.55 -10.58
N LYS A 163 -12.76 -3.30 -10.46
CA LYS A 163 -13.83 -3.06 -9.47
C LYS A 163 -13.30 -3.21 -8.04
N ASP A 164 -12.55 -4.27 -7.76
CA ASP A 164 -11.97 -4.52 -6.44
C ASP A 164 -10.98 -3.43 -6.04
N THR A 165 -10.20 -2.91 -7.00
CA THR A 165 -9.24 -1.81 -6.78
C THR A 165 -9.96 -0.52 -6.48
N MET A 166 -10.99 -0.14 -7.24
CA MET A 166 -11.78 1.07 -6.96
C MET A 166 -12.38 1.04 -5.54
N ALA A 167 -13.02 -0.07 -5.15
CA ALA A 167 -13.58 -0.24 -3.82
C ALA A 167 -12.50 -0.20 -2.72
N THR A 168 -11.35 -0.85 -2.97
CA THR A 168 -10.21 -0.87 -2.05
C THR A 168 -9.60 0.52 -1.89
N THR A 169 -9.41 1.26 -2.98
CA THR A 169 -8.87 2.64 -2.96
C THR A 169 -9.78 3.57 -2.17
N LYS A 170 -11.11 3.50 -2.35
CA LYS A 170 -12.06 4.27 -1.54
C LYS A 170 -11.92 4.00 -0.05
N LYS A 171 -11.79 2.73 0.34
CA LYS A 171 -11.53 2.33 1.74
C LYS A 171 -10.18 2.83 2.23
N ARG A 172 -9.12 2.68 1.42
CA ARG A 172 -7.76 3.13 1.77
C ARG A 172 -7.68 4.63 1.93
N MET A 173 -8.35 5.44 1.13
CA MET A 173 -8.40 6.90 1.32
C MET A 173 -8.96 7.27 2.70
N MET A 174 -10.07 6.63 3.11
CA MET A 174 -10.63 6.86 4.45
C MET A 174 -9.70 6.38 5.56
N MET A 175 -9.03 5.23 5.36
CA MET A 175 -8.06 4.71 6.32
C MET A 175 -6.81 5.60 6.40
N ALA A 176 -6.28 6.09 5.29
CA ALA A 176 -5.13 6.98 5.23
C ALA A 176 -5.41 8.29 5.97
N LYS A 177 -6.60 8.89 5.80
CA LYS A 177 -7.01 10.07 6.57
C LYS A 177 -7.04 9.82 8.08
N LYS A 178 -7.51 8.64 8.51
CA LYS A 178 -7.45 8.22 9.92
C LYS A 178 -6.01 7.95 10.36
N GLY A 179 -5.22 7.32 9.50
CA GLY A 179 -3.80 7.02 9.70
C GLY A 179 -2.97 8.27 9.93
N LYS A 180 -3.19 9.33 9.14
CA LYS A 180 -2.57 10.64 9.31
C LYS A 180 -2.84 11.21 10.71
N LYS A 181 -4.09 11.18 11.17
CA LYS A 181 -4.47 11.65 12.51
C LYS A 181 -3.81 10.84 13.63
N ILE A 182 -3.79 9.51 13.48
CA ILE A 182 -3.16 8.60 14.46
C ILE A 182 -1.65 8.83 14.48
N TYR A 183 -1.03 8.97 13.31
CA TYR A 183 0.41 9.23 13.20
C TYR A 183 0.78 10.51 13.95
N SER A 184 0.08 11.62 13.69
CA SER A 184 0.35 12.90 14.35
C SER A 184 0.18 12.90 15.87
N SER A 185 -0.70 12.05 16.43
CA SER A 185 -1.00 12.06 17.87
C SER A 185 -0.34 10.93 18.67
N MET A 186 0.07 9.85 18.01
CA MET A 186 0.52 8.62 18.70
C MET A 186 1.88 8.12 18.22
N CYS A 187 2.51 8.74 17.23
CA CYS A 187 3.76 8.26 16.64
C CYS A 187 4.86 9.33 16.66
N LYS A 188 6.12 8.90 16.70
CA LYS A 188 7.29 9.77 16.60
C LYS A 188 7.35 10.40 15.20
N GLN A 189 7.59 11.72 15.12
CA GLN A 189 7.52 12.53 13.89
C GLN A 189 8.90 12.84 13.30
N ASP A 190 9.98 12.38 13.93
CA ASP A 190 11.37 12.63 13.56
C ASP A 190 11.87 11.71 12.43
N LYS A 191 11.13 10.65 12.11
CA LYS A 191 11.49 9.67 11.08
C LYS A 191 10.37 9.50 10.06
N PHE A 192 10.68 9.76 8.80
CA PHE A 192 9.78 9.55 7.66
C PHE A 192 10.43 8.63 6.62
N PRO A 193 10.50 7.30 6.87
CA PRO A 193 11.08 6.39 5.90
C PRO A 193 10.17 6.29 4.68
N GLU A 194 10.77 6.20 3.50
CA GLU A 194 10.04 5.74 2.32
C GLU A 194 9.91 4.22 2.36
N PHE A 195 8.74 3.72 1.96
CA PHE A 195 8.42 2.30 1.97
C PHE A 195 8.06 1.85 0.57
N ASN A 196 8.54 0.67 0.15
CA ASN A 196 8.18 0.11 -1.15
C ASN A 196 6.80 -0.55 -1.10
N SER A 197 6.26 -0.80 0.09
CA SER A 197 4.98 -1.48 0.27
C SER A 197 4.25 -1.09 1.56
N VAL A 198 2.95 -1.34 1.59
CA VAL A 198 2.14 -1.22 2.83
C VAL A 198 2.61 -2.24 3.88
N GLY A 199 3.10 -3.41 3.44
CA GLY A 199 3.63 -4.45 4.32
C GLY A 199 4.89 -4.02 5.05
N GLU A 200 5.83 -3.41 4.33
CA GLU A 200 7.07 -2.85 4.88
C GLU A 200 6.77 -1.72 5.88
N SER A 201 5.91 -0.78 5.49
CA SER A 201 5.49 0.31 6.38
C SER A 201 4.86 -0.24 7.66
N LYS A 202 4.02 -1.27 7.54
CA LYS A 202 3.36 -1.89 8.69
C LYS A 202 4.33 -2.60 9.61
N GLN A 203 5.31 -3.32 9.07
CA GLN A 203 6.35 -3.96 9.87
C GLN A 203 7.21 -2.91 10.57
N TYR A 204 7.64 -1.87 9.87
CA TYR A 204 8.49 -0.82 10.42
C TYR A 204 7.86 -0.18 11.66
N ILE A 205 6.54 0.06 11.64
CA ILE A 205 5.81 0.58 12.80
C ILE A 205 5.99 -0.32 14.04
N ILE A 206 5.99 -1.64 13.86
CA ILE A 206 6.19 -2.62 14.94
C ILE A 206 7.65 -2.62 15.38
N ASP A 207 8.57 -2.90 14.46
CA ASP A 207 9.97 -3.18 14.79
C ASP A 207 10.66 -1.99 15.44
N ASN A 208 10.25 -0.77 15.09
CA ASN A 208 10.85 0.46 15.60
C ASN A 208 10.08 1.09 16.77
N ASN A 209 8.99 0.45 17.23
CA ASN A 209 8.06 1.05 18.19
C ASN A 209 7.72 2.50 17.81
N LEU A 210 7.41 2.72 16.53
CA LEU A 210 7.24 4.07 15.96
C LEU A 210 6.06 4.79 16.64
N CYS A 211 5.06 4.02 17.03
CA CYS A 211 3.84 4.48 17.66
C CYS A 211 3.64 3.84 19.03
N LYS A 212 2.86 4.50 19.90
CA LYS A 212 2.25 3.87 21.07
C LYS A 212 1.47 2.61 20.65
N THR A 213 1.18 1.71 21.58
CA THR A 213 0.45 0.46 21.30
C THR A 213 -0.82 0.71 20.47
N LEU A 214 -0.83 0.23 19.22
CA LEU A 214 -1.93 0.40 18.27
C LEU A 214 -2.73 -0.90 18.11
N LYS A 215 -4.07 -0.79 18.05
CA LYS A 215 -4.91 -1.89 17.58
C LYS A 215 -4.57 -2.23 16.11
N PRO A 216 -4.71 -3.48 15.64
CA PRO A 216 -4.31 -3.87 14.29
C PRO A 216 -4.90 -3.02 13.14
N LYS A 217 -6.14 -2.53 13.31
CA LYS A 217 -6.80 -1.65 12.32
C LYS A 217 -6.21 -0.24 12.30
N MET A 218 -5.77 0.28 13.46
CA MET A 218 -5.09 1.57 13.57
C MET A 218 -3.71 1.48 12.93
N GLN A 219 -2.97 0.41 13.24
CA GLN A 219 -1.68 0.14 12.61
C GLN A 219 -1.79 0.04 11.08
N GLN A 220 -2.82 -0.65 10.56
CA GLN A 220 -3.08 -0.68 9.12
C GLN A 220 -3.34 0.71 8.54
N ALA A 221 -4.08 1.56 9.25
CA ALA A 221 -4.38 2.91 8.82
C ALA A 221 -3.10 3.77 8.72
N VAL A 222 -2.24 3.71 9.75
CA VAL A 222 -0.94 4.41 9.75
C VAL A 222 -0.04 3.88 8.65
N ALA A 223 0.06 2.56 8.46
CA ALA A 223 0.87 1.95 7.41
C ALA A 223 0.45 2.37 6.00
N ILE A 224 -0.87 2.45 5.73
CA ILE A 224 -1.39 2.94 4.45
C ILE A 224 -0.99 4.41 4.25
N TYR A 225 -1.11 5.23 5.29
CA TYR A 225 -0.76 6.65 5.21
C TYR A 225 0.74 6.87 4.96
N LEU A 226 1.60 6.17 5.69
CA LEU A 226 3.05 6.30 5.55
C LEU A 226 3.53 5.80 4.18
N TYR A 227 2.95 4.71 3.67
CA TYR A 227 3.24 4.22 2.32
C TYR A 227 2.77 5.20 1.23
N ASP A 228 1.52 5.66 1.31
CA ASP A 228 0.94 6.56 0.31
C ASP A 228 0.19 7.74 0.97
N PRO A 229 0.92 8.83 1.32
CA PRO A 229 0.34 9.99 1.97
C PRO A 229 -0.61 10.77 1.05
N VAL A 230 -0.55 10.59 -0.28
CA VAL A 230 -1.44 11.23 -1.25
C VAL A 230 -2.89 10.80 -1.02
N LEU A 231 -3.12 9.57 -0.52
CA LEU A 231 -4.46 9.10 -0.16
C LEU A 231 -5.12 9.90 0.97
N ALA A 232 -4.32 10.52 1.83
CA ALA A 232 -4.77 11.38 2.92
C ALA A 232 -4.74 12.88 2.58
N ALA A 233 -4.18 13.25 1.41
CA ALA A 233 -4.05 14.63 1.00
C ALA A 233 -5.42 15.30 0.80
N ASN A 234 -5.47 16.60 1.05
CA ASN A 234 -6.61 17.41 0.68
C ASN A 234 -6.46 17.81 -0.79
N LYS A 235 -7.17 17.11 -1.69
CA LYS A 235 -7.09 17.34 -3.15
C LYS A 235 -7.40 18.79 -3.56
N ASP A 236 -8.21 19.52 -2.78
CA ASP A 236 -8.53 20.92 -3.07
C ASP A 236 -7.36 21.86 -2.82
N LYS A 237 -6.41 21.43 -1.98
CA LYS A 237 -5.17 22.16 -1.69
C LYS A 237 -3.98 21.70 -2.52
N MET A 238 -4.12 20.67 -3.35
CA MET A 238 -3.04 20.19 -4.23
C MET A 238 -3.01 20.98 -5.55
N ILE A 239 -1.85 21.00 -6.21
CA ILE A 239 -1.77 21.45 -7.60
C ILE A 239 -2.56 20.48 -8.48
N LYS A 240 -3.54 21.01 -9.23
CA LYS A 240 -4.39 20.21 -10.13
C LYS A 240 -3.71 20.08 -11.49
N VAL A 241 -3.54 18.83 -11.94
CA VAL A 241 -2.84 18.49 -13.19
C VAL A 241 -3.73 17.57 -14.02
N ALA A 242 -3.87 17.84 -15.32
CA ALA A 242 -4.59 16.96 -16.22
C ALA A 242 -3.75 15.70 -16.53
N LYS A 243 -4.40 14.59 -16.88
CA LYS A 243 -3.72 13.28 -17.01
C LYS A 243 -2.67 13.23 -18.13
N ASP A 244 -2.86 14.05 -19.15
CA ASP A 244 -2.05 14.15 -20.36
C ASP A 244 -1.04 15.30 -20.30
N THR A 245 -1.03 16.08 -19.21
CA THR A 245 -0.07 17.18 -19.03
C THR A 245 1.35 16.63 -18.96
N LYS A 246 2.19 17.10 -19.89
CA LYS A 246 3.61 16.76 -19.96
C LYS A 246 4.47 17.90 -19.41
N CYS A 247 5.55 17.52 -18.75
CA CYS A 247 6.59 18.45 -18.34
C CYS A 247 7.29 18.99 -19.60
N PRO A 248 7.42 20.32 -19.79
CA PRO A 248 8.07 20.90 -20.97
C PRO A 248 9.60 20.66 -20.99
N VAL A 249 10.19 20.21 -19.88
CA VAL A 249 11.64 19.96 -19.75
C VAL A 249 11.99 18.51 -20.09
N CYS A 250 11.39 17.54 -19.40
CA CYS A 250 11.71 16.12 -19.56
C CYS A 250 10.70 15.32 -20.41
N GLY A 251 9.50 15.87 -20.66
CA GLY A 251 8.43 15.19 -21.40
C GLY A 251 7.60 14.17 -20.59
N MET A 252 7.89 13.97 -19.30
CA MET A 252 7.14 13.05 -18.45
C MET A 252 5.70 13.52 -18.18
N PHE A 253 4.79 12.57 -17.97
CA PHE A 253 3.42 12.87 -17.56
C PHE A 253 3.37 13.29 -16.09
N VAL A 254 3.12 14.57 -15.85
CA VAL A 254 3.20 15.19 -14.51
C VAL A 254 2.20 14.57 -13.54
N SER A 255 1.02 14.19 -14.01
CA SER A 255 -0.02 13.57 -13.17
C SER A 255 0.39 12.24 -12.52
N LYS A 256 1.47 11.60 -13.00
CA LYS A 256 2.02 10.37 -12.39
C LYS A 256 2.82 10.66 -11.11
N TYR A 257 3.20 11.90 -10.86
CA TYR A 257 4.09 12.32 -9.77
C TYR A 257 3.45 13.39 -8.88
N PRO A 258 2.24 13.17 -8.33
CA PRO A 258 1.48 14.19 -7.60
C PRO A 258 2.18 14.75 -6.34
N LYS A 259 3.18 14.04 -5.79
CA LYS A 259 3.98 14.52 -4.65
C LYS A 259 5.02 15.58 -5.03
N TRP A 260 5.41 15.62 -6.31
CA TRP A 260 6.56 16.39 -6.80
C TRP A 260 6.16 17.59 -7.67
N VAL A 261 4.86 17.70 -7.97
CA VAL A 261 4.35 18.68 -8.93
C VAL A 261 4.77 20.10 -8.56
N ALA A 262 5.23 20.82 -9.57
CA ALA A 262 5.43 22.25 -9.53
C ALA A 262 4.71 22.92 -10.71
N GLN A 263 4.44 24.22 -10.61
CA GLN A 263 3.67 24.99 -11.59
C GLN A 263 4.21 26.41 -11.73
N ILE A 264 4.33 26.88 -12.97
CA ILE A 264 4.57 28.28 -13.33
C ILE A 264 3.38 28.76 -14.15
N GLU A 265 2.75 29.84 -13.72
CA GLU A 265 1.70 30.52 -14.47
C GLU A 265 2.26 31.78 -15.13
N VAL A 266 2.02 31.93 -16.44
CA VAL A 266 2.51 33.04 -17.25
C VAL A 266 1.33 33.84 -17.78
N LYS A 267 1.36 35.17 -17.56
CA LYS A 267 0.38 36.15 -18.07
C LYS A 267 -1.10 35.79 -17.83
N GLN A 268 -1.41 35.08 -16.74
CA GLN A 268 -2.76 34.66 -16.34
C GLN A 268 -3.56 33.85 -17.38
N LYS A 269 -2.90 33.22 -18.36
CA LYS A 269 -3.57 32.44 -19.42
C LYS A 269 -3.03 31.03 -19.61
N HIS A 270 -1.78 30.78 -19.26
CA HIS A 270 -1.15 29.48 -19.44
C HIS A 270 -0.36 29.05 -18.21
N SER A 271 -0.51 27.77 -17.85
CA SER A 271 0.24 27.14 -16.76
C SER A 271 1.13 26.05 -17.32
N HIS A 272 2.42 26.17 -17.06
CA HIS A 272 3.38 25.08 -17.22
C HIS A 272 3.40 24.25 -15.94
N TYR A 273 3.42 22.93 -16.09
CA TYR A 273 3.49 22.00 -14.99
C TYR A 273 4.75 21.15 -15.12
N PHE A 274 5.36 20.83 -13.98
CA PHE A 274 6.60 20.11 -13.91
C PHE A 274 6.44 18.94 -12.96
N ASP A 275 7.11 17.85 -13.26
CA ASP A 275 7.20 16.63 -12.45
C ASP A 275 8.20 16.78 -11.28
N GLY A 276 8.85 17.92 -11.14
CA GLY A 276 9.76 18.25 -10.05
C GLY A 276 10.14 19.73 -10.02
N VAL A 277 10.68 20.19 -8.89
CA VAL A 277 11.15 21.58 -8.72
C VAL A 277 12.40 21.83 -9.56
N LYS A 278 13.31 20.85 -9.67
CA LYS A 278 14.52 20.95 -10.49
C LYS A 278 14.19 21.32 -11.93
N ASP A 279 13.21 20.64 -12.52
CA ASP A 279 12.77 20.94 -13.90
C ASP A 279 12.04 22.28 -13.98
N MET A 280 11.21 22.63 -12.99
CA MET A 280 10.65 23.98 -12.89
C MET A 280 11.74 25.06 -12.88
N MET A 281 12.83 24.86 -12.13
CA MET A 281 13.92 25.82 -12.02
C MET A 281 14.75 25.89 -13.30
N LYS A 282 14.99 24.77 -14.00
CA LYS A 282 15.64 24.79 -15.32
C LYS A 282 14.86 25.65 -16.30
N PHE A 283 13.54 25.47 -16.30
CA PHE A 283 12.63 26.25 -17.12
C PHE A 283 12.59 27.73 -16.72
N TYR A 284 12.60 28.03 -15.42
CA TYR A 284 12.63 29.39 -14.90
C TYR A 284 13.89 30.16 -15.32
N PHE A 285 15.07 29.53 -15.27
CA PHE A 285 16.33 30.18 -15.66
C PHE A 285 16.49 30.29 -17.19
N ASN A 286 16.10 29.26 -17.93
CA ASN A 286 16.36 29.20 -19.37
C ASN A 286 15.16 28.66 -20.17
N PRO A 287 14.05 29.42 -20.24
CA PRO A 287 12.85 28.98 -20.96
C PRO A 287 13.09 28.81 -22.47
N SER A 288 14.03 29.56 -23.04
CA SER A 288 14.42 29.47 -24.45
C SER A 288 14.96 28.10 -24.83
N LYS A 289 15.70 27.43 -23.92
CA LYS A 289 16.20 26.05 -24.13
C LYS A 289 15.05 25.05 -24.34
N PHE A 290 13.86 25.37 -23.83
CA PHE A 290 12.66 24.55 -23.93
C PHE A 290 11.64 25.11 -24.94
N LYS A 291 12.07 25.99 -25.85
CA LYS A 291 11.23 26.63 -26.89
C LYS A 291 10.14 27.54 -26.35
N HIS A 292 10.41 28.23 -25.24
CA HIS A 292 9.52 29.25 -24.66
C HIS A 292 10.23 30.61 -24.55
N THR A 293 9.47 31.71 -24.69
CA THR A 293 10.02 33.08 -24.79
C THR A 293 9.55 34.03 -23.69
N HIS A 294 8.89 33.51 -22.65
CA HIS A 294 8.44 34.33 -21.53
C HIS A 294 9.62 34.78 -20.66
N LYS A 295 9.52 35.98 -20.10
CA LYS A 295 10.49 36.52 -19.14
C LYS A 295 10.01 36.25 -17.71
N THR A 296 10.91 36.35 -16.74
CA THR A 296 10.58 36.22 -15.32
C THR A 296 9.50 37.22 -14.86
N GLN A 297 9.47 38.41 -15.47
CA GLN A 297 8.45 39.45 -15.25
C GLN A 297 7.04 39.03 -15.71
N ASP A 298 6.95 38.07 -16.65
CA ASP A 298 5.68 37.57 -17.18
C ASP A 298 5.04 36.52 -16.25
N ILE A 299 5.77 36.04 -15.23
CA ILE A 299 5.33 35.01 -14.30
C ILE A 299 4.42 35.63 -13.25
N SER A 300 3.11 35.31 -13.31
CA SER A 300 2.11 35.78 -12.36
C SER A 300 2.11 34.95 -11.07
N LYS A 301 2.49 33.67 -11.15
CA LYS A 301 2.40 32.75 -10.02
C LYS A 301 3.36 31.58 -10.18
N MET A 302 3.96 31.16 -9.07
CA MET A 302 4.73 29.92 -8.99
C MET A 302 4.30 29.12 -7.77
N LEU A 303 3.94 27.86 -7.98
CA LEU A 303 3.53 26.94 -6.94
C LEU A 303 4.44 25.71 -6.94
N VAL A 304 4.73 25.21 -5.74
CA VAL A 304 5.39 23.92 -5.52
C VAL A 304 4.56 23.10 -4.53
N THR A 305 4.68 21.78 -4.58
CA THR A 305 3.97 20.88 -3.67
C THR A 305 4.80 20.66 -2.42
N ASP A 306 4.35 21.16 -1.27
CA ASP A 306 5.01 20.94 0.02
C ASP A 306 5.15 19.44 0.32
N TYR A 307 6.37 18.99 0.64
CA TYR A 307 6.72 17.57 0.70
C TYR A 307 5.90 16.77 1.73
N TYR A 308 5.64 17.33 2.91
CA TYR A 308 4.90 16.64 3.97
C TYR A 308 3.39 16.80 3.87
N SER A 309 2.90 18.02 3.64
CA SER A 309 1.46 18.29 3.63
C SER A 309 0.80 18.00 2.28
N LEU A 310 1.59 17.93 1.20
CA LEU A 310 1.17 17.82 -0.19
C LEU A 310 0.31 18.99 -0.68
N ASN A 311 0.29 20.10 0.06
CA ASN A 311 -0.41 21.30 -0.36
C ASN A 311 0.43 22.09 -1.36
N ALA A 312 -0.24 22.75 -2.30
CA ALA A 312 0.35 23.80 -3.11
C ALA A 312 0.74 24.97 -2.19
N ILE A 313 2.01 25.36 -2.25
CA ILE A 313 2.57 26.51 -1.54
C ILE A 313 3.23 27.45 -2.55
N ASN A 314 3.37 28.73 -2.19
CA ASN A 314 4.08 29.70 -3.02
C ASN A 314 5.57 29.32 -3.09
N ALA A 315 6.11 29.17 -4.31
CA ALA A 315 7.49 28.77 -4.52
C ALA A 315 8.51 29.75 -3.93
N LYS A 316 8.28 31.06 -4.09
CA LYS A 316 9.22 32.09 -3.65
C LYS A 316 9.37 32.14 -2.12
N SER A 317 8.31 31.79 -1.38
CA SER A 317 8.35 31.77 0.09
C SER A 317 8.75 30.41 0.70
N ALA A 318 8.99 29.39 -0.13
CA ALA A 318 9.31 28.05 0.33
C ALA A 318 10.81 27.89 0.68
N TYR A 319 11.12 26.81 1.38
CA TYR A 319 12.47 26.36 1.66
C TYR A 319 12.75 25.07 0.88
N TYR A 320 13.97 24.89 0.39
CA TYR A 320 14.34 23.80 -0.50
C TYR A 320 15.51 23.02 0.09
N VAL A 321 15.35 21.70 0.23
CA VAL A 321 16.46 20.82 0.60
C VAL A 321 17.09 20.26 -0.66
N MET A 322 18.41 20.40 -0.76
CA MET A 322 19.21 19.91 -1.88
C MET A 322 20.19 18.83 -1.41
N GLY A 323 20.41 17.82 -2.27
CA GLY A 323 21.40 16.77 -2.06
C GLY A 323 21.03 15.77 -0.97
N SER A 324 19.73 15.52 -0.78
CA SER A 324 19.24 14.47 0.12
C SER A 324 19.36 13.08 -0.52
N ASN A 325 19.18 12.03 0.27
CA ASN A 325 19.07 10.66 -0.24
C ASN A 325 17.68 10.31 -0.80
N ILE A 326 16.75 11.27 -0.86
CA ILE A 326 15.44 11.11 -1.49
C ILE A 326 15.49 11.65 -2.92
N TYR A 327 14.98 10.84 -3.86
CA TYR A 327 15.00 11.10 -5.29
C TYR A 327 13.60 11.46 -5.80
N GLY A 328 13.52 12.51 -6.61
CA GLY A 328 12.34 12.83 -7.42
C GLY A 328 12.30 11.99 -8.70
N PRO A 329 11.31 12.23 -9.59
CA PRO A 329 11.14 11.47 -10.83
C PRO A 329 12.36 11.51 -11.76
N MET A 330 13.14 12.59 -11.66
CA MET A 330 14.33 12.87 -12.46
C MET A 330 15.63 12.78 -11.65
N GLY A 331 15.65 12.01 -10.56
CA GLY A 331 16.85 11.81 -9.73
C GLY A 331 16.95 12.81 -8.57
N GLU A 332 18.16 13.30 -8.26
CA GLU A 332 18.37 14.28 -7.18
C GLU A 332 17.44 15.49 -7.38
N GLU A 333 16.82 15.98 -6.30
CA GLU A 333 15.72 16.94 -6.37
C GLU A 333 15.89 18.09 -5.37
N LEU A 334 15.30 19.24 -5.71
CA LEU A 334 15.09 20.38 -4.82
C LEU A 334 13.77 20.21 -4.07
N ILE A 335 13.81 19.64 -2.88
CA ILE A 335 12.59 19.22 -2.16
C ILE A 335 11.99 20.41 -1.41
N PRO A 336 10.75 20.85 -1.74
CA PRO A 336 10.16 22.05 -1.18
C PRO A 336 9.43 21.80 0.16
N PHE A 337 9.58 22.75 1.08
CA PHE A 337 8.97 22.76 2.40
C PHE A 337 8.35 24.13 2.68
N LYS A 338 7.18 24.12 3.32
CA LYS A 338 6.48 25.34 3.74
C LYS A 338 7.25 26.09 4.82
N THR A 339 7.94 25.38 5.71
CA THR A 339 8.64 25.99 6.85
C THR A 339 10.12 25.61 6.87
N LYS A 340 10.96 26.52 7.38
CA LYS A 340 12.39 26.28 7.57
C LYS A 340 12.65 25.07 8.46
N LYS A 341 11.87 24.95 9.54
CA LYS A 341 11.99 23.84 10.50
C LYS A 341 11.76 22.48 9.83
N GLU A 342 10.73 22.34 9.00
CA GLU A 342 10.46 21.09 8.29
C GLU A 342 11.60 20.74 7.32
N ALA A 343 12.16 21.73 6.63
CA ALA A 343 13.32 21.55 5.75
C ALA A 343 14.57 21.09 6.53
N GLU A 344 14.84 21.70 7.68
CA GLU A 344 15.98 21.33 8.53
C GLU A 344 15.83 19.93 9.14
N ASP A 345 14.64 19.59 9.63
CA ASP A 345 14.33 18.27 10.17
C ASP A 345 14.46 17.19 9.07
N PHE A 346 13.93 17.48 7.86
CA PHE A 346 14.11 16.61 6.71
C PHE A 346 15.59 16.45 6.34
N SER A 347 16.34 17.54 6.27
CA SER A 347 17.77 17.52 5.93
C SER A 347 18.57 16.62 6.88
N LYS A 348 18.25 16.66 8.19
CA LYS A 348 18.90 15.79 9.19
C LYS A 348 18.57 14.32 8.99
N SER A 349 17.29 14.00 8.74
CA SER A 349 16.84 12.61 8.60
C SER A 349 17.14 11.98 7.24
N HIS A 350 17.39 12.81 6.22
CA HIS A 350 17.59 12.38 4.83
C HIS A 350 18.93 12.85 4.23
N PHE A 351 19.92 13.14 5.08
CA PHE A 351 21.27 13.51 4.67
C PHE A 351 21.33 14.67 3.66
N GLY A 352 20.40 15.63 3.78
CA GLY A 352 20.39 16.83 2.94
C GLY A 352 21.65 17.65 3.13
N LYS A 353 22.22 18.14 2.03
CA LYS A 353 23.48 18.91 2.03
C LYS A 353 23.26 20.39 2.32
N LYS A 354 22.17 20.97 1.81
CA LYS A 354 21.85 22.41 1.97
C LYS A 354 20.35 22.63 2.12
N VAL A 355 19.98 23.60 2.94
CA VAL A 355 18.63 24.19 3.00
C VAL A 355 18.73 25.59 2.37
N LEU A 356 17.98 25.82 1.29
CA LEU A 356 18.01 27.03 0.47
C LEU A 356 16.66 27.74 0.50
N LYS A 357 16.67 29.07 0.42
CA LYS A 357 15.54 29.88 -0.03
C LYS A 357 15.49 29.92 -1.55
N PHE A 358 14.36 30.37 -2.10
CA PHE A 358 14.17 30.44 -3.54
C PHE A 358 15.27 31.25 -4.26
N GLU A 359 15.66 32.40 -3.71
CA GLU A 359 16.66 33.30 -4.29
C GLU A 359 18.09 32.75 -4.23
N GLU A 360 18.32 31.73 -3.39
CA GLU A 360 19.63 31.08 -3.24
C GLU A 360 19.82 29.92 -4.24
N ILE A 361 18.76 29.51 -4.94
CA ILE A 361 18.85 28.48 -5.98
C ILE A 361 19.55 29.09 -7.20
N LYS A 362 20.58 28.42 -7.70
CA LYS A 362 21.34 28.81 -8.89
C LYS A 362 21.18 27.78 -9.99
N GLU A 363 21.29 28.21 -11.24
CA GLU A 363 21.20 27.32 -12.40
C GLU A 363 22.23 26.18 -12.36
N GLU A 364 23.44 26.47 -11.85
CA GLU A 364 24.53 25.51 -11.69
C GLU A 364 24.17 24.31 -10.79
N PHE A 365 23.17 24.43 -9.91
CA PHE A 365 22.75 23.35 -9.01
C PHE A 365 21.84 22.32 -9.69
N LEU A 366 21.40 22.57 -10.92
CA LEU A 366 20.33 21.80 -11.58
C LEU A 366 20.83 20.72 -12.54
N TYR A 367 22.14 20.65 -12.79
CA TYR A 367 22.75 19.86 -13.86
C TYR A 367 23.77 18.85 -13.36
#